data_AF-A0A6H2NS49-F1
#
_entry.id   AF-A0A6H2NS49-F1
#
_cell.length_a   1.000
_cell.length_b   1.000
_cell.length_c   1.000
_cell.angle_alpha   90.00
_cell.angle_beta   90.00
_cell.angle_gamma   90.00
#
_symmetry.space_group_name_H-M   'P 1'
#
loop_
_entity.id
_entity.type
_entity.pdbx_description
1 polymer ?
#
loop_
_entity_poly.entity_id
_entity_poly.type
_entity_poly.pdbx_seq_one_letter_code
_entity_poly.pdbx_strand_id
1 'polypeptide(L)'
;GYTGAVADLIAQELNKLDHPDQAHIFFSAHGVPVSYVEEAGDPYQREIEHCTELIMRSLNRPNPHTLAYQSRVGPVEWLQPYTEDAIKELAQQGVRDLVVVPISFVSEHIETLQEIDIEYREIAEHAGIEGFHRVPALNTHPQFIADMAEMVVDALESPRKLFSEVVQPDKRVKIYPQERSAWGLTPVAEVWNGRLAMVGFLALLLELVSGKGPLHFVGIL
;
A
#
# COMPACT_ATOMS: atom_id res chain seq x y z
N GLY A 1 -11.82 -7.96 16.55
CA GLY A 1 -12.61 -8.56 15.46
C GLY A 1 -11.88 -8.55 14.12
N TYR A 2 -11.12 -7.51 13.79
CA TYR A 2 -10.35 -7.35 12.55
C TYR A 2 -9.49 -8.58 12.21
N THR A 3 -8.64 -9.05 13.13
CA THR A 3 -7.74 -10.19 12.86
C THR A 3 -8.50 -11.47 12.57
N GLY A 4 -9.63 -11.70 13.26
CA GLY A 4 -10.53 -12.82 13.00
C GLY A 4 -11.21 -12.73 11.64
N ALA A 5 -11.64 -11.53 11.24
CA ALA A 5 -12.25 -11.30 9.93
C ALA A 5 -11.25 -11.56 8.78
N VAL A 6 -10.02 -11.05 8.89
CA VAL A 6 -8.97 -11.32 7.89
C VAL A 6 -8.61 -12.80 7.87
N ALA A 7 -8.47 -13.44 9.04
CA ALA A 7 -8.20 -14.88 9.14
C ALA A 7 -9.30 -15.73 8.49
N ASP A 8 -10.58 -15.37 8.66
CA ASP A 8 -11.70 -16.05 8.01
C ASP A 8 -11.62 -15.94 6.48
N LEU A 9 -11.38 -14.75 5.95
CA LEU A 9 -11.21 -14.54 4.50
C LEU A 9 -10.01 -15.32 3.94
N ILE A 10 -8.88 -15.36 4.66
CA ILE A 10 -7.73 -16.20 4.28
C ILE A 10 -8.11 -17.68 4.28
N ALA A 11 -8.81 -18.16 5.32
CA ALA A 11 -9.23 -19.54 5.41
C ALA A 11 -10.19 -19.91 4.27
N GLN A 12 -11.10 -19.02 3.89
CA GLN A 12 -12.00 -19.22 2.75
C GLN A 12 -11.24 -19.38 1.43
N GLU A 13 -10.24 -18.55 1.15
CA GLU A 13 -9.42 -18.71 -0.06
C GLU A 13 -8.56 -19.97 -0.01
N LEU A 14 -7.94 -20.26 1.13
CA LEU A 14 -7.13 -21.48 1.28
C LEU A 14 -7.97 -22.73 1.01
N ASN A 15 -9.20 -22.78 1.53
CA ASN A 15 -10.08 -23.95 1.39
C ASN A 15 -10.60 -24.19 -0.04
N LYS A 16 -10.32 -23.28 -0.99
CA LYS A 16 -10.58 -23.50 -2.41
C LYS A 16 -9.47 -24.30 -3.11
N LEU A 17 -8.30 -24.43 -2.49
CA LEU A 17 -7.14 -25.15 -3.03
C LEU A 17 -7.27 -26.65 -2.73
N ASP A 18 -6.67 -27.48 -3.59
CA ASP A 18 -6.57 -28.93 -3.38
C ASP A 18 -5.66 -29.29 -2.19
N HIS A 19 -4.64 -28.46 -1.95
CA HIS A 19 -3.63 -28.65 -0.90
C HIS A 19 -3.51 -27.39 -0.03
N PRO A 20 -4.55 -27.04 0.76
CA PRO A 20 -4.64 -25.78 1.49
C PRO A 20 -3.44 -25.54 2.44
N ASP A 21 -2.90 -26.58 3.06
CA ASP A 21 -1.81 -26.46 4.04
C ASP A 21 -0.42 -26.29 3.38
N GLN A 22 -0.30 -26.47 2.06
CA GLN A 22 0.95 -26.29 1.31
C GLN A 22 1.08 -24.90 0.68
N ALA A 23 -0.03 -24.17 0.55
CA ALA A 23 -0.02 -22.83 -0.04
C ALA A 23 0.75 -21.83 0.84
N HIS A 24 1.45 -20.91 0.18
CA HIS A 24 2.19 -19.84 0.85
C HIS A 24 1.31 -18.61 1.01
N ILE A 25 1.18 -18.09 2.23
CA ILE A 25 0.40 -16.88 2.49
C ILE A 25 1.30 -15.66 2.29
N PHE A 26 0.89 -14.74 1.43
CA PHE A 26 1.68 -13.60 1.04
C PHE A 26 0.97 -12.31 1.42
N PHE A 27 1.39 -11.68 2.51
CA PHE A 27 0.86 -10.38 2.91
C PHE A 27 1.52 -9.28 2.07
N SER A 28 0.70 -8.50 1.37
CA SER A 28 1.14 -7.33 0.63
C SER A 28 0.63 -6.06 1.32
N ALA A 29 1.56 -5.23 1.75
CA ALA A 29 1.30 -3.96 2.43
C ALA A 29 1.85 -2.81 1.58
N HIS A 30 1.18 -1.66 1.54
CA HIS A 30 1.75 -0.50 0.85
C HIS A 30 3.09 -0.10 1.46
N GLY A 31 4.13 0.08 0.64
CA GLY A 31 5.43 0.49 1.13
C GLY A 31 5.43 1.91 1.71
N VAL A 32 6.44 2.22 2.52
CA VAL A 32 6.77 3.62 2.84
C VAL A 32 8.28 3.82 2.64
N PRO A 33 8.74 5.05 2.38
CA PRO A 33 10.17 5.33 2.36
C PRO A 33 10.84 4.95 3.70
N VAL A 34 12.04 4.37 3.65
CA VAL A 34 12.78 3.94 4.86
C VAL A 34 12.99 5.10 5.83
N SER A 35 13.25 6.31 5.31
CA SER A 35 13.43 7.51 6.13
C SER A 35 12.21 7.84 7.00
N TYR A 36 11.00 7.41 6.62
CA TYR A 36 9.79 7.66 7.42
C TYR A 36 9.86 6.84 8.71
N VAL A 37 10.35 5.61 8.62
CA VAL A 37 10.48 4.72 9.77
C VAL A 37 11.74 5.04 10.57
N GLU A 38 12.91 5.16 9.93
CA GLU A 38 14.18 5.29 10.65
C GLU A 38 14.45 6.70 11.20
N GLU A 39 14.21 7.72 10.37
CA GLU A 39 14.52 9.11 10.74
C GLU A 39 13.33 9.78 11.42
N ALA A 40 12.13 9.53 10.89
CA ALA A 40 10.90 10.05 11.46
C ALA A 40 10.30 9.12 12.51
N GLY A 41 10.65 7.84 12.63
CA GLY A 41 10.07 7.00 13.70
C GLY A 41 8.60 6.64 13.48
N ASP A 42 8.12 6.65 12.23
CA ASP A 42 6.79 6.19 11.86
C ASP A 42 6.58 4.74 12.34
N PRO A 43 5.51 4.44 13.12
CA PRO A 43 5.30 3.12 13.69
C PRO A 43 4.81 2.09 12.66
N TYR A 44 4.50 2.51 11.42
CA TYR A 44 3.85 1.69 10.40
C TYR A 44 4.46 0.30 10.23
N GLN A 45 5.78 0.21 10.04
CA GLN A 45 6.46 -1.07 9.81
C GLN A 45 6.22 -2.05 10.97
N ARG A 46 6.46 -1.59 12.21
CA ARG A 46 6.29 -2.42 13.40
C ARG A 46 4.84 -2.84 13.58
N GLU A 47 3.89 -1.94 13.32
CA GLU A 47 2.46 -2.23 13.49
C GLU A 47 1.95 -3.21 12.43
N ILE A 48 2.40 -3.11 11.18
CA ILE A 48 1.99 -4.03 10.11
C ILE A 48 2.62 -5.42 10.27
N GLU A 49 3.89 -5.50 10.71
CA GLU A 49 4.54 -6.76 11.08
C GLU A 49 3.80 -7.42 12.25
N HIS A 50 3.49 -6.66 13.30
CA HIS A 50 2.76 -7.19 14.45
C HIS A 50 1.33 -7.63 14.09
N CYS A 51 0.64 -6.86 13.25
CA CYS A 51 -0.68 -7.22 12.73
C CYS A 51 -0.64 -8.55 11.96
N THR A 52 0.39 -8.74 11.12
CA THR A 52 0.63 -9.99 10.39
C THR A 52 0.77 -11.18 11.34
N GLU A 53 1.58 -11.04 12.41
CA GLU A 53 1.70 -12.09 13.43
C GLU A 53 0.35 -12.42 14.09
N LEU A 54 -0.44 -11.40 14.44
CA LEU A 54 -1.73 -11.59 15.09
C LEU A 54 -2.75 -12.27 14.18
N ILE A 55 -2.76 -11.93 12.88
CA ILE A 55 -3.60 -12.59 11.88
C ILE A 55 -3.19 -14.06 11.76
N MET A 56 -1.90 -14.37 11.64
CA MET A 56 -1.42 -15.76 11.56
C MET A 56 -1.75 -16.57 12.81
N ARG A 57 -1.66 -15.97 14.00
CA ARG A 57 -2.13 -16.59 15.26
C ARG A 57 -3.63 -16.84 15.25
N SER A 58 -4.42 -15.89 14.75
CA SER A 58 -5.88 -16.01 14.65
C SER A 58 -6.31 -17.06 13.63
N LEU A 59 -5.59 -17.18 12.52
CA LEU A 59 -5.79 -18.18 11.47
C LEU A 59 -5.48 -19.59 11.98
N ASN A 60 -4.46 -19.73 12.83
CA ASN A 60 -4.08 -20.98 13.48
C ASN A 60 -3.90 -22.14 12.48
N ARG A 61 -3.18 -21.87 11.38
CA ARG A 61 -2.81 -22.85 10.35
C ARG A 61 -1.30 -22.95 10.19
N PRO A 62 -0.77 -24.08 9.68
CA PRO A 62 0.68 -24.30 9.57
C PRO A 62 1.32 -23.63 8.35
N ASN A 63 0.55 -22.89 7.55
CA ASN A 63 1.04 -22.30 6.30
C ASN A 63 2.25 -21.38 6.52
N PRO A 64 3.30 -21.50 5.67
CA PRO A 64 4.35 -20.51 5.65
C PRO A 64 3.79 -19.15 5.19
N HIS A 65 4.42 -18.07 5.64
CA HIS A 65 4.00 -16.73 5.24
C HIS A 65 5.18 -15.78 5.00
N THR A 66 4.96 -14.79 4.14
CA THR A 66 5.86 -13.67 3.87
C THR A 66 5.07 -12.37 3.93
N LEU A 67 5.64 -11.34 4.53
CA LEU A 67 5.18 -9.96 4.42
C LEU A 67 6.11 -9.20 3.47
N ALA A 68 5.53 -8.51 2.49
CA ALA A 68 6.25 -7.68 1.52
C ALA A 68 5.54 -6.35 1.28
N TYR A 69 6.29 -5.41 0.70
CA TYR A 69 5.87 -4.02 0.51
C TYR A 69 5.69 -3.69 -0.99
N GLN A 70 4.50 -3.21 -1.35
CA GLN A 70 4.09 -2.86 -2.72
C GLN A 70 4.21 -1.34 -3.02
N SER A 71 3.91 -0.96 -4.26
CA SER A 71 3.64 0.42 -4.69
C SER A 71 4.77 1.43 -4.41
N ARG A 72 6.04 1.02 -4.57
CA ARG A 72 7.18 1.94 -4.47
C ARG A 72 7.20 2.93 -5.63
N VAL A 73 7.52 4.19 -5.35
CA VAL A 73 7.66 5.23 -6.40
C VAL A 73 8.92 6.07 -6.21
N GLY A 74 9.51 6.47 -7.34
CA GLY A 74 10.70 7.31 -7.36
C GLY A 74 11.98 6.61 -6.92
N PRO A 75 13.09 7.37 -6.81
CA PRO A 75 14.43 6.80 -6.62
C PRO A 75 14.84 6.62 -5.15
N VAL A 76 13.97 6.93 -4.19
CA VAL A 76 14.29 6.81 -2.76
C VAL A 76 14.23 5.34 -2.32
N GLU A 77 14.84 5.03 -1.18
CA GLU A 77 14.76 3.69 -0.62
C GLU A 77 13.41 3.48 0.11
N TRP A 78 12.77 2.35 -0.15
CA TRP A 78 11.49 1.95 0.42
C TRP A 78 11.66 0.70 1.27
N LEU A 79 10.71 0.46 2.18
CA LEU A 79 10.66 -0.77 2.97
C LEU A 79 10.74 -2.02 2.09
N GLN A 80 11.45 -3.02 2.59
CA GLN A 80 11.74 -4.29 1.94
C GLN A 80 11.25 -5.46 2.81
N PRO A 81 10.93 -6.62 2.21
CA PRO A 81 11.15 -6.98 0.81
C PRO A 81 10.12 -6.34 -0.14
N TYR A 82 10.52 -6.07 -1.39
CA TYR A 82 9.59 -5.57 -2.41
C TYR A 82 8.70 -6.70 -2.92
N THR A 83 7.39 -6.44 -3.07
CA THR A 83 6.42 -7.47 -3.48
C THR A 83 6.85 -8.23 -4.74
N GLU A 84 7.27 -7.53 -5.79
CA GLU A 84 7.70 -8.15 -7.05
C GLU A 84 8.91 -9.08 -6.90
N ASP A 85 9.86 -8.69 -6.05
CA ASP A 85 11.10 -9.44 -5.86
C ASP A 85 10.86 -10.65 -4.95
N ALA A 86 10.07 -10.48 -3.88
CA ALA A 86 9.67 -11.56 -3.00
C ALA A 86 8.86 -12.65 -3.73
N ILE A 87 7.97 -12.27 -4.65
CA ILE A 87 7.21 -13.24 -5.47
C ILE A 87 8.17 -14.10 -6.32
N LYS A 88 9.16 -13.48 -6.97
CA LYS A 88 10.15 -14.19 -7.79
C LYS A 88 11.03 -15.11 -6.94
N GLU A 89 11.43 -14.67 -5.75
CA GLU A 89 12.22 -15.48 -4.81
C GLU A 89 11.44 -16.71 -4.32
N LEU A 90 10.17 -16.55 -3.97
CA LEU A 90 9.32 -17.67 -3.57
C LEU A 90 9.12 -18.68 -4.70
N ALA A 91 8.95 -18.21 -5.93
CA ALA A 91 8.86 -19.10 -7.09
C ALA A 91 10.16 -19.91 -7.29
N GLN A 92 11.33 -19.28 -7.13
CA GLN A 92 12.64 -19.96 -7.17
C GLN A 92 12.81 -21.00 -6.05
N GLN A 93 12.16 -20.78 -4.90
CA GLN A 93 12.12 -21.74 -3.79
C GLN A 93 11.12 -22.89 -4.03
N GLY A 94 10.38 -22.88 -5.15
CA GLY A 94 9.46 -23.94 -5.54
C GLY A 94 8.04 -23.75 -5.00
N VAL A 95 7.68 -22.56 -4.51
CA VAL A 95 6.28 -22.24 -4.17
C VAL A 95 5.44 -22.27 -5.44
N ARG A 96 4.33 -23.03 -5.41
CA ARG A 96 3.41 -23.17 -6.54
C ARG A 96 2.07 -22.47 -6.32
N ASP A 97 1.63 -22.38 -5.08
CA ASP A 97 0.35 -21.76 -4.70
C ASP A 97 0.59 -20.59 -3.76
N LEU A 98 0.13 -19.41 -4.16
CA LEU A 98 0.24 -18.16 -3.43
C LEU A 98 -1.15 -17.63 -3.07
N VAL A 99 -1.38 -17.40 -1.78
CA VAL A 99 -2.58 -16.73 -1.27
C VAL A 99 -2.22 -15.31 -0.85
N VAL A 100 -2.56 -14.32 -1.66
CA VAL A 100 -2.15 -12.93 -1.49
C VAL A 100 -3.15 -12.13 -0.67
N VAL A 101 -2.70 -11.53 0.42
CA VAL A 101 -3.51 -10.81 1.40
C VAL A 101 -3.20 -9.32 1.35
N PRO A 102 -4.13 -8.46 0.89
CA PRO A 102 -3.98 -7.01 0.99
C PRO A 102 -4.19 -6.55 2.44
N ILE A 103 -3.11 -6.42 3.22
CA ILE A 103 -3.21 -6.20 4.68
C ILE A 103 -3.34 -4.72 5.06
N SER A 104 -2.83 -3.80 4.24
CA SER A 104 -2.77 -2.38 4.59
C SER A 104 -4.07 -1.59 4.34
N PHE A 105 -5.12 -2.22 3.80
CA PHE A 105 -6.38 -1.57 3.47
C PHE A 105 -7.60 -2.43 3.78
N VAL A 106 -8.72 -1.76 4.03
CA VAL A 106 -9.98 -2.40 4.39
C VAL A 106 -10.99 -2.48 3.25
N SER A 107 -10.72 -1.84 2.11
CA SER A 107 -11.61 -1.79 0.95
C SER A 107 -10.81 -2.02 -0.34
N GLU A 108 -11.48 -2.49 -1.38
CA GLU A 108 -10.88 -2.59 -2.71
C GLU A 108 -10.52 -1.21 -3.27
N HIS A 109 -9.40 -1.13 -3.97
CA HIS A 109 -8.91 0.08 -4.63
C HIS A 109 -7.90 -0.31 -5.73
N ILE A 110 -7.21 0.68 -6.32
CA ILE A 110 -6.32 0.42 -7.47
C ILE A 110 -5.22 -0.59 -7.13
N GLU A 111 -4.63 -0.53 -5.95
CA GLU A 111 -3.52 -1.43 -5.60
C GLU A 111 -3.99 -2.88 -5.41
N THR A 112 -5.26 -3.12 -5.07
CA THR A 112 -5.79 -4.49 -4.99
C THR A 112 -6.24 -5.00 -6.35
N LEU A 113 -7.01 -4.21 -7.10
CA LEU A 113 -7.67 -4.64 -8.34
C LEU A 113 -6.75 -4.57 -9.57
N GLN A 114 -5.75 -3.69 -9.54
CA GLN A 114 -4.79 -3.51 -10.63
C GLN A 114 -3.43 -4.09 -10.25
N GLU A 115 -2.79 -3.60 -9.18
CA GLU A 115 -1.42 -4.05 -8.86
C GLU A 115 -1.41 -5.52 -8.45
N ILE A 116 -2.23 -5.95 -7.47
CA ILE A 116 -2.25 -7.36 -7.06
C ILE A 116 -2.89 -8.26 -8.12
N ASP A 117 -4.12 -7.95 -8.55
CA ASP A 117 -4.91 -8.87 -9.39
C ASP A 117 -4.39 -9.01 -10.83
N ILE A 118 -3.68 -8.00 -11.35
CA ILE A 118 -3.15 -7.99 -12.71
C ILE A 118 -1.62 -8.04 -12.68
N GLU A 119 -0.96 -7.03 -12.14
CA GLU A 119 0.50 -6.89 -12.31
C GLU A 119 1.28 -7.97 -11.54
N TYR A 120 0.98 -8.18 -10.26
CA TYR A 120 1.66 -9.17 -9.43
C TYR A 120 1.24 -10.60 -9.74
N ARG A 121 -0.01 -10.79 -10.18
CA ARG A 121 -0.45 -12.06 -10.76
C ARG A 121 0.39 -12.41 -11.99
N GLU A 122 0.53 -11.48 -12.94
CA GLU A 122 1.37 -11.69 -14.12
C GLU A 122 2.80 -12.02 -13.72
N ILE A 123 3.40 -11.30 -12.76
CA ILE A 123 4.75 -11.62 -12.28
C ILE A 123 4.85 -13.02 -11.68
N ALA A 124 3.87 -13.42 -10.87
CA ALA A 124 3.83 -14.74 -10.25
C ALA A 124 3.74 -15.85 -11.31
N GLU A 125 2.82 -15.72 -12.27
CA GLU A 125 2.63 -16.67 -13.37
C GLU A 125 3.90 -16.80 -14.22
N HIS A 126 4.54 -15.68 -14.58
CA HIS A 126 5.81 -15.70 -15.33
C HIS A 126 6.97 -16.31 -14.53
N ALA A 127 6.94 -16.20 -13.20
CA ALA A 127 7.96 -16.78 -12.32
C ALA A 127 7.75 -18.29 -12.08
N GLY A 128 6.59 -18.85 -12.47
CA GLY A 128 6.26 -20.28 -12.34
C GLY A 128 5.37 -20.63 -11.16
N ILE A 129 4.71 -19.65 -10.53
CA ILE A 129 3.62 -19.89 -9.58
C ILE A 129 2.37 -20.25 -10.39
N GLU A 130 1.77 -21.40 -10.10
CA GLU A 130 0.63 -21.95 -10.83
C GLU A 130 -0.71 -21.49 -10.23
N GLY A 131 -0.79 -21.39 -8.90
CA GLY A 131 -1.95 -20.93 -8.16
C GLY A 131 -1.74 -19.52 -7.60
N PHE A 132 -2.58 -18.57 -8.01
CA PHE A 132 -2.58 -17.20 -7.47
C PHE A 132 -3.98 -16.80 -7.01
N HIS A 133 -4.16 -16.71 -5.70
CA HIS A 133 -5.46 -16.49 -5.05
C HIS A 133 -5.40 -15.23 -4.21
N ARG A 134 -6.11 -14.18 -4.64
CA ARG A 134 -6.21 -12.95 -3.85
C ARG A 134 -7.33 -13.08 -2.81
N VAL A 135 -7.00 -12.79 -1.56
CA VAL A 135 -7.98 -12.61 -0.49
C VAL A 135 -8.71 -11.27 -0.71
N PRO A 136 -10.06 -11.25 -0.68
CA PRO A 136 -10.80 -10.00 -0.82
C PRO A 136 -10.46 -9.05 0.34
N ALA A 137 -10.52 -7.74 0.08
CA ALA A 137 -10.47 -6.76 1.16
C ALA A 137 -11.67 -6.94 2.10
N LEU A 138 -11.55 -6.47 3.33
CA LEU A 138 -12.58 -6.64 4.37
C LEU A 138 -13.96 -6.14 3.93
N ASN A 139 -14.03 -5.03 3.20
CA ASN A 139 -15.24 -4.41 2.66
C ASN A 139 -16.38 -4.41 3.70
N THR A 140 -17.39 -5.24 3.49
CA THR A 140 -18.59 -5.34 4.34
C THR A 140 -18.61 -6.59 5.23
N HIS A 141 -17.45 -7.17 5.53
CA HIS A 141 -17.35 -8.37 6.37
C HIS A 141 -18.06 -8.15 7.73
N PRO A 142 -19.07 -8.96 8.10
CA PRO A 142 -19.90 -8.69 9.26
C PRO A 142 -19.12 -8.55 10.58
N GLN A 143 -18.12 -9.41 10.79
CA GLN A 143 -17.27 -9.36 11.98
C GLN A 143 -16.41 -8.09 12.04
N PHE A 144 -15.99 -7.55 10.89
CA PHE A 144 -15.22 -6.31 10.85
C PHE A 144 -16.11 -5.10 11.17
N ILE A 145 -17.32 -5.06 10.60
CA ILE A 145 -18.31 -4.02 10.92
C ILE A 145 -18.67 -4.06 12.42
N ALA A 146 -18.89 -5.24 12.97
CA ALA A 146 -19.16 -5.41 14.39
C ALA A 146 -18.00 -4.92 15.26
N ASP A 147 -16.75 -5.24 14.89
CA ASP A 147 -15.56 -4.77 15.59
C ASP A 147 -15.43 -3.25 15.59
N MET A 148 -15.65 -2.60 14.45
CA MET A 148 -15.64 -1.14 14.38
C MET A 148 -16.73 -0.51 15.25
N ALA A 149 -17.93 -1.12 15.29
CA ALA A 149 -19.01 -0.65 16.13
C ALA A 149 -18.67 -0.80 17.63
N GLU A 150 -18.11 -1.96 18.02
CA GLU A 150 -17.66 -2.23 19.39
C GLU A 150 -16.56 -1.25 19.81
N MET A 151 -15.56 -1.00 18.95
CA MET A 151 -14.52 0.00 19.21
C MET A 151 -15.08 1.40 19.50
N VAL A 152 -16.15 1.81 18.80
CA VAL A 152 -16.80 3.10 19.05
C VAL A 152 -17.56 3.09 20.37
N VAL A 153 -18.27 2.00 20.68
CA VAL A 153 -18.98 1.85 21.96
C VAL A 153 -17.99 1.89 23.12
N ASP A 154 -16.91 1.11 23.05
CA ASP A 154 -15.84 1.08 24.05
C ASP A 154 -15.20 2.46 24.24
N ALA A 155 -15.02 3.21 23.15
CA ALA A 155 -14.48 4.58 23.21
C ALA A 155 -15.44 5.56 23.89
N LEU A 156 -16.76 5.37 23.76
CA LEU A 156 -17.77 6.20 24.43
C LEU A 156 -17.88 5.88 25.93
N GLU A 157 -17.66 4.63 26.32
CA GLU A 157 -17.66 4.19 27.73
C GLU A 157 -16.35 4.48 28.44
N SER A 158 -15.26 4.64 27.69
CA SER A 158 -13.95 5.01 28.20
C SER A 158 -13.89 6.47 28.66
N PRO A 159 -13.04 6.80 29.66
CA PRO A 159 -12.82 8.20 30.05
C PRO A 159 -12.41 9.05 28.84
N ARG A 160 -13.08 10.20 28.67
CA ARG A 160 -12.75 11.16 27.61
C ARG A 160 -11.28 11.54 27.73
N LYS A 161 -10.51 11.28 26.68
CA LYS A 161 -9.13 11.73 26.54
C LYS A 161 -9.09 13.02 25.73
N LEU A 162 -8.32 13.99 26.21
CA LEU A 162 -7.89 15.13 25.41
C LEU A 162 -6.85 14.65 24.39
N PHE A 163 -6.71 15.39 23.29
CA PHE A 163 -5.67 15.10 22.29
C PHE A 163 -4.26 15.12 22.91
N SER A 164 -4.06 15.89 23.98
CA SER A 164 -2.81 15.92 24.74
C SER A 164 -2.52 14.64 25.55
N GLU A 165 -3.53 13.79 25.77
CA GLU A 165 -3.48 12.61 26.65
C GLU A 165 -3.48 11.28 25.86
N VAL A 166 -3.76 11.32 24.55
CA VAL A 166 -3.57 10.16 23.66
C VAL A 166 -2.09 10.01 23.31
N VAL A 167 -1.72 8.81 22.85
CA VAL A 167 -0.35 8.44 22.48
C VAL A 167 0.22 9.55 21.59
N GLN A 168 1.20 10.26 22.15
CA GLN A 168 2.02 11.18 21.40
C GLN A 168 2.96 10.29 20.57
N PRO A 169 3.01 10.50 19.25
CA PRO A 169 4.08 9.93 18.45
C PRO A 169 5.44 10.24 19.10
N ASP A 170 6.46 9.39 18.90
CA ASP A 170 7.83 9.73 19.31
C ASP A 170 8.14 11.16 18.83
N LYS A 171 8.90 11.96 19.58
CA LYS A 171 9.24 13.34 19.20
C LYS A 171 9.89 13.43 17.81
N ARG A 172 10.41 12.31 17.31
CA ARG A 172 10.94 12.16 15.96
C ARG A 172 9.86 12.05 14.88
N VAL A 173 8.64 11.63 15.22
CA VAL A 173 7.53 11.45 14.28
C VAL A 173 7.09 12.76 13.69
N LYS A 174 7.18 12.75 12.37
CA LYS A 174 6.99 13.86 11.48
C LYS A 174 5.72 13.59 10.69
N ILE A 175 4.68 14.40 10.89
CA ILE A 175 3.41 14.26 10.16
C ILE A 175 3.59 14.79 8.73
N TYR A 176 3.19 14.02 7.72
CA TYR A 176 3.36 14.34 6.30
C TYR A 176 2.14 15.07 5.70
N PRO A 177 2.32 15.90 4.66
CA PRO A 177 3.57 16.15 3.92
C PRO A 177 4.53 17.09 4.67
N GLN A 178 5.81 16.71 4.67
CA GLN A 178 6.87 17.34 5.45
C GLN A 178 7.46 18.63 4.85
N GLU A 179 6.92 19.15 3.75
CA GLU A 179 7.43 20.40 3.17
C GLU A 179 6.32 21.38 2.84
N ARG A 180 6.04 22.29 3.78
CA ARG A 180 5.70 23.66 3.38
C ARG A 180 7.01 24.42 3.33
N SER A 181 7.61 24.57 2.15
CA SER A 181 8.52 25.70 1.99
C SER A 181 7.75 26.97 2.37
N ALA A 182 8.40 27.94 3.00
CA ALA A 182 7.81 29.22 3.39
C ALA A 182 7.18 30.00 2.20
N TRP A 183 7.33 29.47 0.97
CA TRP A 183 6.85 30.01 -0.29
C TRP A 183 5.93 29.06 -1.08
N GLY A 184 5.43 27.96 -0.49
CA GLY A 184 4.49 27.05 -1.17
C GLY A 184 5.11 26.25 -2.32
N LEU A 185 6.40 25.94 -2.23
CA LEU A 185 7.10 25.04 -3.15
C LEU A 185 7.17 23.66 -2.49
N THR A 186 6.46 22.67 -3.04
CA THR A 186 6.60 21.25 -2.65
C THR A 186 7.54 20.54 -3.64
N PRO A 187 8.38 19.57 -3.21
CA PRO A 187 9.33 18.90 -4.10
C PRO A 187 8.73 17.88 -5.08
N VAL A 188 7.41 17.66 -5.04
CA VAL A 188 6.79 16.59 -5.84
C VAL A 188 7.02 16.86 -7.33
N ALA A 189 7.60 15.87 -8.03
CA ALA A 189 7.86 15.93 -9.46
C ALA A 189 6.61 16.27 -10.29
N GLU A 190 5.41 15.91 -9.80
CA GLU A 190 4.12 16.28 -10.40
C GLU A 190 3.89 17.79 -10.52
N VAL A 191 4.31 18.58 -9.52
CA VAL A 191 4.14 20.04 -9.55
C VAL A 191 5.15 20.70 -10.48
N TRP A 192 6.36 20.14 -10.60
CA TRP A 192 7.36 20.61 -11.56
C TRP A 192 6.94 20.34 -13.00
N ASN A 193 6.46 19.13 -13.30
CA ASN A 193 5.92 18.80 -14.61
C ASN A 193 4.69 19.66 -14.95
N GLY A 194 3.78 19.84 -14.01
CA GLY A 194 2.61 20.72 -14.17
C GLY A 194 3.00 22.19 -14.39
N ARG A 195 4.03 22.69 -13.70
CA ARG A 195 4.51 24.07 -13.86
C ARG A 195 5.27 24.28 -15.18
N LEU A 196 6.10 23.34 -15.59
CA LEU A 196 6.75 23.37 -16.91
C LEU A 196 5.70 23.32 -18.03
N ALA A 197 4.67 22.49 -17.89
CA ALA A 197 3.53 22.46 -18.81
C ALA A 197 2.79 23.80 -18.85
N MET A 198 2.55 24.43 -17.69
CA MET A 198 1.92 25.76 -17.62
C MET A 198 2.76 26.87 -18.24
N VAL A 199 4.09 26.83 -18.07
CA VAL A 199 5.00 27.77 -18.74
C VAL A 199 4.97 27.56 -20.25
N GLY A 200 4.97 26.31 -20.71
CA GLY A 200 4.79 25.98 -22.13
C GLY A 200 3.47 26.49 -22.69
N PHE A 201 2.37 26.33 -21.96
CA PHE A 201 1.05 26.82 -22.36
C PHE A 201 0.96 28.35 -22.40
N LEU A 202 1.55 29.05 -21.43
CA LEU A 202 1.63 30.51 -21.43
C LEU A 202 2.49 31.05 -22.58
N ALA A 203 3.61 30.39 -22.88
CA ALA A 203 4.44 30.72 -24.03
C ALA A 203 3.66 30.56 -25.35
N LEU A 204 2.90 29.47 -25.49
CA LEU A 204 2.03 29.21 -26.64
C LEU A 204 0.94 30.30 -26.80
N LEU A 205 0.27 30.67 -25.70
CA LEU A 205 -0.74 31.73 -25.70
C LEU A 205 -0.16 33.10 -26.08
N LEU A 206 1.02 33.44 -25.55
CA LEU A 206 1.73 34.66 -25.92
C LEU A 206 2.12 34.65 -27.40
N GLU A 207 2.52 33.51 -27.94
CA GLU A 207 2.84 33.36 -29.35
C GLU A 207 1.61 33.59 -30.24
N LEU A 208 0.49 32.95 -29.89
CA LEU A 208 -0.80 33.09 -30.58
C LEU A 208 -1.31 34.54 -30.59
N VAL A 209 -1.16 35.25 -29.47
CA VAL A 209 -1.64 36.64 -29.35
C VAL A 209 -0.67 37.64 -30.01
N SER A 210 0.63 37.41 -29.90
CA SER A 210 1.65 38.34 -30.44
C SER A 210 1.96 38.12 -31.92
N GLY A 211 1.60 36.95 -32.46
CA GLY A 211 1.93 36.55 -33.84
C GLY A 211 3.42 36.37 -34.08
N LYS A 212 4.21 36.20 -33.01
CA LYS A 212 5.68 36.16 -33.06
C LYS A 212 6.21 35.09 -32.12
N GLY A 213 7.04 34.21 -32.66
CA GLY A 213 7.82 33.25 -31.88
C GLY A 213 8.30 32.08 -32.73
N PRO A 214 8.88 31.05 -32.08
CA PRO A 214 9.49 29.93 -32.79
C PRO A 214 8.50 29.12 -33.62
N LEU A 215 7.29 28.83 -33.13
CA LEU A 215 6.28 28.09 -33.89
C LEU A 215 5.73 28.89 -35.08
N HIS A 216 5.55 30.21 -34.95
CA HIS A 216 5.24 31.08 -36.09
C HIS A 216 6.43 31.19 -37.07
N PHE A 217 7.67 31.16 -36.56
CA PHE A 217 8.88 31.22 -37.39
C PHE A 217 9.08 29.94 -38.23
N VAL A 218 8.69 28.77 -37.71
CA VAL A 218 8.70 27.51 -38.46
C VAL A 218 7.38 27.23 -39.20
N GLY A 219 6.41 28.16 -39.14
CA GLY A 219 5.13 28.09 -39.88
C GLY A 219 4.15 27.03 -39.36
N ILE A 220 4.26 26.65 -38.09
CA ILE A 220 3.42 25.63 -37.44
C ILE A 220 2.16 26.26 -36.81
N LEU A 221 2.27 27.52 -36.37
CA LEU A 221 1.17 28.40 -35.94
C LEU A 221 1.02 29.54 -36.96
#